data_AF-A0A920UH11-F1
#
_entry.id   AF-A0A920UH11-F1
#
_cell.length_a   1.000
_cell.length_b   1.000
_cell.length_c   1.000
_cell.angle_alpha   90.00
_cell.angle_beta   90.00
_cell.angle_gamma   90.00
#
_symmetry.space_group_name_H-M   'P 1'
#
loop_
_entity.id
_entity.type
_entity.pdbx_description
1 polymer ?
#
loop_
_entity_poly.entity_id
_entity_poly.type
_entity_poly.pdbx_seq_one_letter_code
_entity_poly.pdbx_strand_id
1 'polypeptide(L)'
;MDSDHEWSVQLDNYVSDDSGTGLVHLACFGEDDVRIFQRENIPVFDPVDDEGNFLDYMGFIARKNIKDADKLIIQRLKEEGKMFLHETIQHSYPFCWRTDTPLIYKPISTWFVNVEAIKEKMYTHNKTVHWVPGHIRDGRFGKWLENARDWAISRNRFWGTPIPVWKSEDSKVLCVGSVEELEKLTGGKNQ
;
A
#
# COMPACT_ATOMS: atom_id res chain seq x y z
N MET A 1 -6.04 -21.75 -10.19
CA MET A 1 -6.69 -21.34 -11.44
C MET A 1 -5.60 -20.60 -12.15
N ASP A 2 -4.80 -21.33 -12.92
CA ASP A 2 -3.67 -20.74 -13.63
C ASP A 2 -4.25 -19.89 -14.76
N SER A 3 -4.04 -18.58 -14.70
CA SER A 3 -4.29 -17.74 -15.86
C SER A 3 -3.19 -18.02 -16.90
N ASP A 4 -3.53 -18.03 -18.18
CA ASP A 4 -2.54 -18.15 -19.28
C ASP A 4 -1.51 -16.99 -19.28
N HIS A 5 -1.69 -15.99 -18.42
CA HIS A 5 -0.84 -14.84 -18.23
C HIS A 5 0.19 -15.00 -17.10
N GLU A 6 0.08 -16.03 -16.27
CA GLU A 6 1.08 -16.32 -15.23
C GLU A 6 2.43 -16.66 -15.88
N TRP A 7 3.49 -15.97 -15.44
CA TRP A 7 4.86 -16.14 -15.97
C TRP A 7 5.06 -15.72 -17.43
N SER A 8 4.26 -14.76 -17.91
CA SER A 8 4.41 -14.15 -19.25
C SER A 8 4.88 -12.69 -19.18
N VAL A 9 5.43 -12.18 -20.28
CA VAL A 9 5.87 -10.78 -20.39
C VAL A 9 4.65 -9.89 -20.58
N GLN A 10 4.52 -8.88 -19.73
CA GLN A 10 3.46 -7.88 -19.80
C GLN A 10 3.98 -6.57 -20.38
N LEU A 11 3.15 -5.93 -21.22
CA LEU A 11 3.44 -4.61 -21.76
C LEU A 11 2.87 -3.53 -20.85
N ASP A 12 3.68 -2.52 -20.53
CA ASP A 12 3.22 -1.33 -19.84
C ASP A 12 4.13 -0.13 -20.15
N ASN A 13 3.60 1.09 -19.96
CA ASN A 13 4.29 2.33 -20.30
C ASN A 13 5.02 2.96 -19.10
N TYR A 14 4.92 2.39 -17.90
CA TYR A 14 5.62 2.91 -16.72
C TYR A 14 7.13 2.61 -16.72
N VAL A 15 7.57 1.66 -17.54
CA VAL A 15 8.98 1.26 -17.66
C VAL A 15 9.75 2.35 -18.41
N SER A 16 10.87 2.78 -17.82
CA SER A 16 11.75 3.82 -18.34
C SER A 16 13.11 3.26 -18.77
N ASP A 17 13.87 4.06 -19.53
CA ASP A 17 15.24 3.78 -19.98
C ASP A 17 16.32 4.46 -19.13
N ASP A 18 15.92 5.13 -18.04
CA ASP A 18 16.80 5.87 -17.14
C ASP A 18 17.42 5.01 -16.02
N SER A 19 16.88 3.80 -15.79
CA SER A 19 17.29 2.91 -14.70
C SER A 19 17.00 1.43 -14.98
N GLY A 20 17.83 0.56 -14.43
CA GLY A 20 17.68 -0.89 -14.55
C GLY A 20 18.05 -1.42 -15.95
N THR A 21 17.24 -2.32 -16.48
CA THR A 21 17.53 -3.05 -17.74
C THR A 21 16.44 -2.87 -18.80
N GLY A 22 15.40 -2.08 -18.53
CA GLY A 22 14.19 -2.02 -19.35
C GLY A 22 13.25 -3.24 -19.20
N LEU A 23 13.58 -4.19 -18.32
CA LEU A 23 12.71 -5.28 -17.90
C LEU A 23 12.49 -5.21 -16.39
N VAL A 24 11.23 -5.17 -15.96
CA VAL A 24 10.87 -5.02 -14.54
C VAL A 24 10.19 -6.30 -14.04
N HIS A 25 10.66 -6.81 -12.91
CA HIS A 25 10.00 -7.91 -12.21
C HIS A 25 8.70 -7.43 -11.57
N LEU A 26 7.59 -8.12 -11.85
CA LEU A 26 6.28 -7.82 -11.26
C LEU A 26 6.04 -8.64 -9.99
N ALA A 27 5.65 -7.97 -8.91
CA ALA A 27 5.22 -8.58 -7.66
C ALA A 27 4.09 -7.76 -7.02
N CYS A 28 3.27 -8.34 -6.14
CA CYS A 28 2.14 -7.64 -5.53
C CYS A 28 2.49 -6.45 -4.60
N PHE A 29 3.77 -6.11 -4.49
CA PHE A 29 4.32 -5.08 -3.61
C PHE A 29 4.50 -3.73 -4.32
N GLY A 30 4.03 -3.57 -5.56
CA GLY A 30 4.00 -2.29 -6.30
C GLY A 30 2.59 -1.91 -6.73
N GLU A 31 2.27 -0.61 -6.75
CA GLU A 31 0.96 -0.11 -7.23
C GLU A 31 0.76 -0.45 -8.72
N ASP A 32 1.77 -0.18 -9.55
CA ASP A 32 1.75 -0.51 -10.97
C ASP A 32 1.66 -2.01 -11.24
N ASP A 33 2.34 -2.83 -10.43
CA ASP A 33 2.31 -4.28 -10.55
C ASP A 33 0.91 -4.83 -10.23
N VAL A 34 0.27 -4.33 -9.16
CA VAL A 34 -1.11 -4.70 -8.82
C VAL A 34 -2.09 -4.24 -9.90
N ARG A 35 -1.89 -3.05 -10.50
CA ARG A 35 -2.68 -2.58 -11.64
C ARG A 35 -2.57 -3.53 -12.84
N ILE A 36 -1.36 -4.01 -13.15
CA ILE A 36 -1.14 -4.99 -14.23
C ILE A 36 -1.78 -6.32 -13.87
N PHE A 37 -1.65 -6.78 -12.62
CA PHE A 37 -2.28 -8.02 -12.17
C PHE A 37 -3.80 -7.98 -12.32
N GLN A 38 -4.43 -6.86 -11.98
CA GLN A 38 -5.86 -6.67 -12.18
C GLN A 38 -6.24 -6.63 -13.67
N ARG A 39 -5.46 -5.92 -14.50
CA ARG A 39 -5.70 -5.81 -15.95
C ARG A 39 -5.66 -7.17 -16.65
N GLU A 40 -4.67 -7.98 -16.31
CA GLU A 40 -4.40 -9.28 -16.93
C GLU A 40 -5.02 -10.45 -16.17
N ASN A 41 -5.78 -10.17 -15.11
CA ASN A 41 -6.41 -11.17 -14.23
C ASN A 41 -5.40 -12.18 -13.63
N ILE A 42 -4.21 -11.69 -13.26
CA ILE A 42 -3.18 -12.47 -12.58
C ILE A 42 -3.51 -12.49 -11.07
N PRO A 43 -3.49 -13.67 -10.42
CA PRO A 43 -3.77 -13.77 -9.00
C PRO A 43 -2.69 -13.07 -8.16
N VAL A 44 -3.14 -12.34 -7.13
CA VAL A 44 -2.24 -11.72 -6.15
C VAL A 44 -1.68 -12.80 -5.22
N PHE A 45 -0.37 -12.94 -5.21
CA PHE A 45 0.35 -13.83 -4.30
C PHE A 45 1.16 -13.03 -3.30
N ASP A 46 0.76 -13.06 -2.03
CA ASP A 46 1.42 -12.37 -0.93
C ASP A 46 2.05 -13.38 0.04
N PRO A 47 3.38 -13.60 -0.02
CA PRO A 47 4.08 -14.58 0.81
C PRO A 47 4.51 -14.06 2.19
N VAL A 48 4.10 -12.86 2.59
CA VAL A 48 4.56 -12.21 3.83
C VAL A 48 3.39 -12.09 4.80
N ASP A 49 3.62 -12.20 6.10
CA ASP A 49 2.60 -11.95 7.12
C ASP A 49 2.52 -10.45 7.51
N ASP A 50 1.68 -10.13 8.49
CA ASP A 50 1.50 -8.75 8.99
C ASP A 50 2.70 -8.24 9.80
N GLU A 51 3.62 -9.12 10.22
CA GLU A 51 4.84 -8.78 10.95
C GLU A 51 6.04 -8.57 10.01
N GLY A 52 5.85 -8.76 8.70
CA GLY A 52 6.92 -8.63 7.71
C GLY A 52 7.81 -9.87 7.63
N ASN A 53 7.32 -11.04 8.05
CA ASN A 53 8.02 -12.32 7.94
C ASN A 53 7.44 -13.17 6.81
N PHE A 54 8.28 -13.95 6.15
CA PHE A 54 7.81 -14.91 5.14
C PHE A 54 7.00 -16.04 5.77
N LEU A 55 5.93 -16.45 5.10
CA LEU A 55 5.04 -17.53 5.53
C LEU A 55 5.74 -18.90 5.55
N ASP A 56 5.20 -19.84 6.32
CA ASP A 56 5.81 -21.15 6.59
C ASP A 56 6.13 -21.98 5.33
N TYR A 57 5.34 -21.81 4.27
CA TYR A 57 5.52 -22.54 3.02
C TYR A 57 6.66 -21.98 2.13
N MET A 58 7.30 -20.88 2.52
CA MET A 58 8.39 -20.24 1.74
C MET A 58 9.75 -20.93 1.88
N GLY A 59 9.79 -22.16 2.41
CA GLY A 59 10.97 -23.02 2.41
C GLY A 59 12.14 -22.42 3.19
N PHE A 60 13.29 -22.23 2.53
CA PHE A 60 14.54 -21.83 3.19
C PHE A 60 14.52 -20.41 3.81
N ILE A 61 13.54 -19.58 3.43
CA ILE A 61 13.29 -18.26 4.00
C ILE A 61 12.07 -18.20 4.91
N ALA A 62 11.40 -19.32 5.17
CA ALA A 62 10.23 -19.38 6.05
C ALA A 62 10.51 -18.74 7.43
N ARG A 63 9.55 -17.94 7.91
CA ARG A 63 9.57 -17.18 9.17
C ARG A 63 10.67 -16.13 9.32
N LYS A 64 11.45 -15.87 8.27
CA LYS A 64 12.47 -14.81 8.31
C LYS A 64 11.84 -13.48 7.96
N ASN A 65 12.30 -12.43 8.63
CA ASN A 65 11.99 -11.07 8.22
C ASN A 65 12.49 -10.84 6.79
N ILE A 66 11.73 -10.08 6.01
CA ILE A 66 12.04 -9.74 4.62
C ILE A 66 13.48 -9.25 4.40
N LYS A 67 14.03 -8.41 5.31
CA LYS A 67 15.38 -7.86 5.16
C LYS A 67 16.48 -8.87 5.54
N ASP A 68 16.19 -9.78 6.46
CA ASP A 68 17.11 -10.86 6.81
C ASP A 68 17.17 -11.94 5.73
N ALA A 69 16.07 -12.13 5.00
CA ALA A 69 15.96 -13.06 3.89
C ALA A 69 16.78 -12.63 2.66
N ASP A 70 17.00 -11.32 2.44
CA ASP A 70 17.74 -10.79 1.28
C ASP A 70 19.08 -11.50 1.07
N LYS A 71 19.87 -11.68 2.15
CA LYS A 71 21.18 -12.34 2.08
C LYS A 71 21.09 -13.79 1.61
N LEU A 72 20.07 -14.51 2.08
CA LEU A 72 19.86 -15.92 1.74
C LEU A 72 19.38 -16.08 0.29
N ILE A 73 18.49 -15.18 -0.16
CA ILE A 73 18.00 -15.17 -1.53
C ILE A 73 19.16 -14.88 -2.49
N ILE A 74 19.99 -13.88 -2.18
CA ILE A 74 21.19 -13.54 -2.97
C ILE A 74 22.16 -14.73 -3.03
N GLN A 75 22.42 -15.39 -1.90
CA GLN A 75 23.29 -16.56 -1.85
C GLN A 75 22.75 -17.68 -2.75
N ARG A 76 21.45 -17.99 -2.63
CA ARG A 76 20.82 -19.05 -3.42
C ARG A 76 20.89 -18.77 -4.92
N LEU A 77 20.59 -17.54 -5.34
CA LEU A 77 20.65 -17.15 -6.75
C LEU A 77 22.08 -17.22 -7.32
N LYS A 78 23.10 -16.95 -6.50
CA LYS A 78 24.51 -17.13 -6.88
C LYS A 78 24.87 -18.61 -7.03
N GLU A 79 24.46 -19.45 -6.09
CA GLU A 79 24.69 -20.90 -6.14
C GLU A 79 23.99 -21.56 -7.33
N GLU A 80 22.82 -21.07 -7.72
CA GLU A 80 22.07 -21.54 -8.90
C GLU A 80 22.58 -20.96 -10.24
N GLY A 81 23.56 -20.06 -10.23
CA GLY A 81 24.08 -19.42 -11.44
C GLY A 81 23.09 -18.45 -12.13
N LYS A 82 22.06 -17.99 -11.41
CA LYS A 82 21.03 -17.06 -11.92
C LYS A 82 21.34 -15.58 -11.63
N MET A 83 22.44 -15.30 -10.93
CA MET A 83 22.87 -13.95 -10.57
C MET A 83 23.82 -13.40 -11.65
N PHE A 84 23.37 -12.39 -12.42
CA PHE A 84 24.21 -11.73 -13.42
C PHE A 84 25.13 -10.66 -12.79
N LEU A 85 24.56 -9.78 -11.95
CA LEU A 85 25.26 -8.68 -11.29
C LEU A 85 24.77 -8.53 -9.85
N HIS A 86 25.68 -8.23 -8.93
CA HIS A 86 25.35 -7.96 -7.52
C HIS A 86 26.18 -6.79 -7.02
N GLU A 87 25.54 -5.64 -6.84
CA GLU A 87 26.15 -4.39 -6.40
C GLU A 87 25.33 -3.75 -5.27
N THR A 88 25.91 -2.75 -4.61
CA THR A 88 25.22 -1.96 -3.57
C THR A 88 24.86 -0.60 -4.13
N ILE A 89 23.62 -0.18 -3.95
CA ILE A 89 23.09 1.10 -4.42
C ILE A 89 22.71 1.94 -3.21
N GLN A 90 23.08 3.23 -3.24
CA GLN A 90 22.65 4.21 -2.24
C GLN A 90 21.48 5.01 -2.81
N HIS A 91 20.34 4.95 -2.13
CA HIS A 91 19.13 5.69 -2.51
C HIS A 91 18.31 6.10 -1.28
N SER A 92 17.31 6.96 -1.50
CA SER A 92 16.32 7.25 -0.46
C SER A 92 15.31 6.11 -0.35
N TYR A 93 15.08 5.65 0.87
CA TYR A 93 14.10 4.59 1.17
C TYR A 93 13.10 5.10 2.23
N PRO A 94 11.81 4.76 2.14
CA PRO A 94 10.81 5.20 3.11
C PRO A 94 10.94 4.43 4.44
N PHE A 95 10.86 5.17 5.55
CA PHE A 95 10.90 4.63 6.91
C PHE A 95 9.66 5.06 7.69
N CYS A 96 9.27 4.24 8.67
CA CYS A 96 8.21 4.59 9.60
C CYS A 96 8.62 5.82 10.40
N TRP A 97 7.84 6.89 10.30
CA TRP A 97 8.09 8.17 11.00
C TRP A 97 8.12 8.09 12.54
N ARG A 98 7.73 6.94 13.12
CA ARG A 98 7.67 6.73 14.57
C ARG A 98 8.70 5.74 15.10
N THR A 99 9.03 4.71 14.33
CA THR A 99 9.87 3.59 14.78
C THR A 99 11.17 3.47 13.99
N ASP A 100 11.35 4.27 12.95
CA ASP A 100 12.51 4.22 12.05
C ASP A 100 12.75 2.84 11.42
N THR A 101 11.70 2.01 11.34
CA THR A 101 11.73 0.72 10.65
C THR A 101 11.46 0.90 9.16
N PRO A 102 12.15 0.17 8.26
CA PRO A 102 11.91 0.25 6.82
C PRO A 102 10.46 -0.09 6.49
N LEU A 103 9.82 0.71 5.64
CA LEU A 103 8.46 0.43 5.17
C LEU A 103 8.48 -0.50 3.95
N ILE A 104 7.41 -1.28 3.81
CA ILE A 104 7.10 -2.02 2.59
C ILE A 104 5.71 -1.65 2.11
N TYR A 105 5.53 -1.75 0.79
CA TYR A 105 4.23 -1.72 0.15
C TYR A 105 3.71 -3.15 0.11
N LYS A 106 2.47 -3.36 0.54
CA LYS A 106 1.81 -4.66 0.63
C LYS A 106 0.32 -4.46 0.37
N PRO A 107 -0.35 -5.39 -0.35
CA PRO A 107 -1.79 -5.31 -0.54
C PRO A 107 -2.49 -5.63 0.78
N ILE A 108 -3.13 -4.63 1.38
CA ILE A 108 -3.88 -4.76 2.63
C ILE A 108 -5.32 -4.28 2.45
N SER A 109 -6.26 -4.93 3.14
CA SER A 109 -7.64 -4.46 3.19
C SER A 109 -7.72 -3.24 4.11
N THR A 110 -8.13 -2.09 3.57
CA THR A 110 -8.22 -0.83 4.31
C THR A 110 -9.39 0.02 3.80
N TRP A 111 -9.93 0.85 4.67
CA TRP A 111 -10.92 1.86 4.34
C TRP A 111 -10.25 3.11 3.78
N PHE A 112 -10.78 3.58 2.65
CA PHE A 112 -10.35 4.80 1.99
C PHE A 112 -11.46 5.86 1.98
N VAL A 113 -11.07 7.12 2.05
CA VAL A 113 -11.91 8.25 1.66
C VAL A 113 -11.54 8.62 0.23
N ASN A 114 -12.55 8.74 -0.65
CA ASN A 114 -12.38 9.16 -2.03
C ASN A 114 -12.02 10.66 -2.09
N VAL A 115 -10.73 10.94 -1.97
CA VAL A 115 -10.17 12.30 -1.97
C VAL A 115 -10.03 12.79 -3.41
N GLU A 116 -9.77 11.90 -4.35
CA GLU A 116 -9.63 12.26 -5.76
C GLU A 116 -10.88 12.97 -6.30
N ALA A 117 -12.08 12.56 -5.86
CA ALA A 117 -13.35 13.20 -6.21
C ALA A 117 -13.53 14.63 -5.66
N ILE A 118 -12.80 15.01 -4.61
CA ILE A 118 -12.89 16.35 -3.99
C ILE A 118 -11.62 17.19 -4.16
N LYS A 119 -10.60 16.66 -4.84
CA LYS A 119 -9.29 17.28 -5.04
C LYS A 119 -9.36 18.69 -5.61
N GLU A 120 -10.14 18.90 -6.66
CA GLU A 120 -10.32 20.21 -7.31
C GLU A 120 -10.93 21.25 -6.35
N LYS A 121 -11.88 20.83 -5.51
CA LYS A 121 -12.49 21.70 -4.50
C LYS A 121 -11.46 22.08 -3.43
N MET A 122 -10.67 21.12 -2.96
CA MET A 122 -9.60 21.35 -1.99
C MET A 122 -8.56 22.34 -2.53
N TYR A 123 -8.12 22.15 -3.78
CA TYR A 123 -7.17 23.05 -4.43
C TYR A 123 -7.75 24.47 -4.61
N THR A 124 -9.00 24.58 -5.05
CA THR A 124 -9.67 25.88 -5.22
C THR A 124 -9.82 26.60 -3.88
N HIS A 125 -10.19 25.90 -2.81
CA HIS A 125 -10.28 26.48 -1.48
C HIS A 125 -8.92 26.84 -0.89
N ASN A 126 -7.87 26.07 -1.17
CA ASN A 126 -6.52 26.42 -0.74
C ASN A 126 -6.08 27.82 -1.25
N LYS A 127 -6.56 28.25 -2.43
CA LYS A 127 -6.26 29.58 -2.97
C LYS A 127 -6.87 30.73 -2.16
N THR A 128 -7.97 30.50 -1.44
CA THR A 128 -8.64 31.52 -0.63
C THR A 128 -8.01 31.69 0.75
N VAL A 129 -7.19 30.74 1.19
CA VAL A 129 -6.51 30.76 2.48
C VAL A 129 -5.31 31.71 2.43
N HIS A 130 -5.13 32.50 3.50
CA HIS A 130 -3.93 33.33 3.67
C HIS A 130 -2.79 32.49 4.26
N TRP A 131 -1.74 32.27 3.47
CA TRP A 131 -0.56 31.50 3.87
C TRP A 131 0.60 32.41 4.27
N VAL A 132 1.27 32.05 5.36
CA VAL A 132 2.54 32.67 5.77
C VAL A 132 3.58 31.57 5.98
N PRO A 133 4.65 31.51 5.18
CA PRO A 133 4.93 32.32 3.98
C PRO A 133 4.07 31.95 2.76
N GLY A 134 3.75 32.95 1.92
CA GLY A 134 2.77 32.80 0.84
C GLY A 134 3.12 31.78 -0.25
N HIS A 135 4.40 31.51 -0.51
CA HIS A 135 4.82 30.55 -1.53
C HIS A 135 4.43 29.09 -1.19
N ILE A 136 4.05 28.79 0.05
CA ILE A 136 3.61 27.43 0.44
C ILE A 136 2.27 27.08 -0.22
N ARG A 137 1.39 28.08 -0.40
CA ARG A 137 0.05 27.92 -0.98
C ARG A 137 0.10 27.24 -2.34
N ASP A 138 0.87 27.81 -3.26
CA ASP A 138 0.98 27.35 -4.65
C ASP A 138 2.21 26.43 -4.84
N GLY A 139 3.11 26.40 -3.85
CA GLY A 139 4.29 25.55 -3.83
C GLY A 139 4.03 24.21 -3.17
N ARG A 140 4.65 23.96 -2.01
CA ARG A 140 4.70 22.64 -1.38
C ARG A 140 3.31 22.05 -1.12
N PHE A 141 2.37 22.83 -0.58
CA PHE A 141 1.04 22.34 -0.25
C PHE A 141 0.13 22.26 -1.48
N GLY A 142 0.16 23.27 -2.35
CA GLY A 142 -0.60 23.28 -3.60
C GLY A 142 -0.25 22.09 -4.51
N LYS A 143 1.04 21.85 -4.75
CA LYS A 143 1.51 20.70 -5.55
C LYS A 143 1.17 19.35 -4.92
N TRP A 144 1.14 19.28 -3.59
CA TRP A 144 0.70 18.07 -2.89
C TRP A 144 -0.80 17.81 -3.10
N LEU A 145 -1.63 18.86 -3.03
CA LEU A 145 -3.06 18.75 -3.30
C LEU A 145 -3.36 18.33 -4.74
N GLU A 146 -2.62 18.85 -5.73
CA GLU A 146 -2.78 18.49 -7.15
C GLU A 146 -2.58 16.99 -7.41
N ASN A 147 -1.72 16.34 -6.60
CA ASN A 147 -1.38 14.93 -6.70
C ASN A 147 -1.97 14.09 -5.54
N ALA A 148 -2.95 14.62 -4.81
CA ALA A 148 -3.56 13.92 -3.70
C ALA A 148 -4.24 12.63 -4.18
N ARG A 149 -3.88 11.52 -3.55
CA ARG A 149 -4.49 10.19 -3.70
C ARG A 149 -5.55 9.96 -2.63
N ASP A 150 -6.33 8.92 -2.81
CA ASP A 150 -7.31 8.48 -1.81
C ASP A 150 -6.67 8.23 -0.45
N TRP A 151 -7.35 8.69 0.58
CA TRP A 151 -6.80 8.71 1.93
C TRP A 151 -7.17 7.42 2.67
N ALA A 152 -6.18 6.57 2.92
CA ALA A 152 -6.33 5.41 3.79
C ALA A 152 -6.56 5.87 5.25
N ILE A 153 -7.75 5.63 5.79
CA ILE A 153 -8.15 6.08 7.14
C ILE A 153 -8.13 4.98 8.19
N SER A 154 -8.31 3.70 7.82
CA SER A 154 -8.27 2.63 8.81
C SER A 154 -6.86 2.29 9.26
N ARG A 155 -6.72 1.91 10.54
CA ARG A 155 -5.47 1.48 11.13
C ARG A 155 -5.76 0.26 11.99
N ASN A 156 -4.95 -0.79 11.84
CA ASN A 156 -5.04 -1.99 12.68
C ASN A 156 -4.38 -1.70 14.04
N ARG A 157 -5.09 -0.97 14.91
CA ARG A 157 -4.62 -0.49 16.23
C ARG A 157 -5.73 -0.60 17.27
N PHE A 158 -5.32 -0.77 18.53
CA PHE A 158 -6.24 -0.88 19.66
C PHE A 158 -6.67 0.49 20.23
N TRP A 159 -5.79 1.50 20.19
CA TRP A 159 -6.06 2.83 20.74
C TRP A 159 -6.36 3.83 19.64
N GLY A 160 -7.60 4.34 19.63
CA GLY A 160 -8.10 5.34 18.68
C GLY A 160 -9.62 5.40 18.67
N THR A 161 -10.18 6.26 17.84
CA THR A 161 -11.63 6.30 17.59
C THR A 161 -12.00 5.15 16.65
N PRO A 162 -12.88 4.21 17.04
CA PRO A 162 -13.32 3.14 16.16
C PRO A 162 -14.02 3.71 14.93
N ILE A 163 -13.82 3.08 13.77
CA ILE A 163 -14.62 3.36 12.58
C ILE A 163 -16.03 2.80 12.86
N PRO A 164 -17.09 3.62 12.81
CA PRO A 164 -18.42 3.22 13.24
C PRO A 164 -19.14 2.45 12.13
N VAL A 165 -18.52 1.38 11.65
CA VAL A 165 -19.02 0.54 10.57
C VAL A 165 -19.26 -0.88 11.09
N TRP A 166 -20.48 -1.35 10.93
CA TRP A 166 -20.88 -2.73 11.19
C TRP A 166 -21.06 -3.44 9.85
N LYS A 167 -20.45 -4.63 9.73
CA LYS A 167 -20.57 -5.48 8.56
C LYS A 167 -21.20 -6.81 8.96
N SER A 168 -22.25 -7.22 8.28
CA SER A 168 -22.88 -8.52 8.46
C SER A 168 -22.15 -9.63 7.69
N GLU A 169 -22.47 -10.89 7.99
CA GLU A 169 -21.93 -12.05 7.27
C GLU A 169 -22.32 -12.04 5.77
N ASP A 170 -23.51 -11.54 5.44
CA ASP A 170 -23.96 -11.34 4.05
C ASP A 170 -23.40 -10.05 3.40
N SER A 171 -22.35 -9.46 3.99
CA SER A 171 -21.63 -8.29 3.49
C SER A 171 -22.43 -6.99 3.38
N LYS A 172 -23.57 -6.88 4.06
CA LYS A 172 -24.22 -5.56 4.24
C LYS A 172 -23.39 -4.72 5.20
N VAL A 173 -23.29 -3.43 4.88
CA VAL A 173 -22.49 -2.48 5.64
C VAL A 173 -23.42 -1.39 6.18
N LEU A 174 -23.36 -1.16 7.48
CA LEU A 174 -24.09 -0.10 8.18
C LEU A 174 -23.08 0.85 8.83
N CYS A 175 -23.20 2.15 8.54
CA CYS A 175 -22.40 3.19 9.17
C CYS A 175 -23.26 3.93 10.19
N VAL A 176 -22.89 3.89 11.47
CA VAL A 176 -23.65 4.53 12.56
C VAL A 176 -23.09 5.92 12.80
N GLY A 177 -23.92 6.93 12.64
CA GLY A 177 -23.51 8.35 12.69
C GLY A 177 -23.47 8.93 14.10
N SER A 178 -24.05 8.27 15.10
CA SER A 178 -24.10 8.80 16.47
C SER A 178 -24.25 7.72 17.55
N VAL A 179 -23.90 8.08 18.79
CA VAL A 179 -24.14 7.23 19.97
C VAL A 179 -25.64 6.95 20.14
N GLU A 180 -26.51 7.95 19.91
CA GLU A 180 -27.96 7.79 20.01
C GLU A 180 -28.49 6.78 18.98
N GLU A 181 -27.99 6.83 17.75
CA GLU A 181 -28.33 5.84 16.72
C GLU A 181 -27.87 4.44 17.12
N LEU A 182 -26.67 4.30 17.67
CA LEU A 182 -26.16 3.03 18.16
C LEU A 182 -27.06 2.47 19.28
N GLU A 183 -27.41 3.28 20.27
CA GLU A 183 -28.29 2.89 21.39
C GLU A 183 -29.65 2.38 20.90
N LYS A 184 -30.23 3.03 19.88
CA LYS A 184 -31.50 2.60 19.26
C LYS A 184 -31.36 1.25 18.55
N LEU A 185 -30.24 1.02 17.88
CA LEU A 185 -29.97 -0.23 17.14
C LEU A 185 -29.66 -1.41 18.07
N THR A 186 -29.01 -1.17 19.22
CA THR A 186 -28.61 -2.22 20.17
C THR A 186 -29.62 -2.49 21.27
N GLY A 187 -30.68 -1.68 21.38
CA GLY A 187 -31.79 -1.92 22.33
C GLY A 187 -31.51 -1.47 23.77
N GLY A 188 -30.58 -0.55 24.00
CA GLY A 188 -30.35 0.04 25.33
C GLY A 188 -28.98 0.67 25.54
N LYS A 189 -28.87 1.49 26.60
CA LYS A 189 -27.60 2.08 27.06
C LYS A 189 -26.70 0.98 27.62
N ASN A 190 -25.54 0.77 27.00
CA ASN A 190 -24.47 -0.02 27.61
C ASN A 190 -23.97 0.74 28.86
N GLN A 191 -24.03 0.09 30.03
CA GLN A 191 -23.46 0.59 31.29
C GLN A 191 -21.94 0.71 31.19
#